data_AF-A0A024HF74-F1
#
_entry.id   AF-A0A024HF74-F1
#
_cell.length_a   1.000
_cell.length_b   1.000
_cell.length_c   1.000
_cell.angle_alpha   90.00
_cell.angle_beta   90.00
_cell.angle_gamma   90.00
#
_symmetry.space_group_name_H-M   'P 1'
#
loop_
_entity.id
_entity.type
_entity.pdbx_description
1 polymer ?
#
loop_
_entity_poly.entity_id
_entity_poly.type
_entity_poly.pdbx_seq_one_letter_code
_entity_poly.pdbx_strand_id
1 'polypeptide(L)'
;MKKVQKGQKLPEPHPHIGLYTHAPAERSPHGWPLCVYCGQPADALDHQPPLSRVDDYQKLYLEREQYWQVKACKPCCELLGDDLQKDIFVRIEALKYRLQRTLRRHDAALSWADDDLAELGHSLRSKVSVSAAVVSATQPRIDYQGGLRLLREAARRT
;
A
#
# COMPACT_ATOMS: atom_id res chain seq x y z
N MET A 1 16.54 -25.93 27.55
CA MET A 1 17.53 -25.03 26.89
C MET A 1 17.43 -25.21 25.38
N LYS A 2 16.84 -24.26 24.63
CA LYS A 2 16.72 -24.35 23.17
C LYS A 2 18.06 -23.97 22.53
N LYS A 3 18.61 -24.87 21.71
CA LYS A 3 19.85 -24.64 20.96
C LYS A 3 19.64 -23.50 19.97
N VAL A 4 20.43 -22.43 20.10
CA VAL A 4 20.51 -21.32 19.15
C VAL A 4 21.18 -21.85 17.88
N GLN A 5 20.47 -21.85 16.75
CA GLN A 5 21.05 -22.17 15.45
C GLN A 5 21.98 -21.01 15.04
N LYS A 6 23.29 -21.24 15.13
CA LYS A 6 24.32 -20.39 14.54
C LYS A 6 24.34 -20.61 13.02
N GLY A 7 24.28 -19.53 12.24
CA GLY A 7 24.83 -19.52 10.88
C GLY A 7 23.86 -19.29 9.71
N GLN A 8 22.78 -18.52 9.88
CA GLN A 8 22.14 -17.96 8.67
C GLN A 8 23.03 -16.84 8.13
N LYS A 9 23.74 -17.13 7.04
CA LYS A 9 24.44 -16.13 6.22
C LYS A 9 23.38 -15.11 5.79
N LEU A 10 23.58 -13.83 6.09
CA LEU A 10 22.69 -12.78 5.63
C LEU A 10 22.60 -12.88 4.09
N PRO A 11 21.40 -12.79 3.50
CA PRO A 11 21.26 -12.83 2.05
C PRO A 11 22.10 -11.70 1.44
N GLU A 12 22.79 -12.01 0.35
CA GLU A 12 23.52 -11.00 -0.41
C GLU A 12 22.53 -9.93 -0.91
N PRO A 13 22.90 -8.65 -0.88
CA PRO A 13 22.00 -7.57 -1.30
C PRO A 13 21.65 -7.73 -2.78
N HIS A 14 20.40 -7.41 -3.12
CA HIS A 14 19.93 -7.45 -4.50
C HIS A 14 20.79 -6.53 -5.39
N PRO A 15 21.21 -6.96 -6.59
CA PRO A 15 22.15 -6.20 -7.42
C PRO A 15 21.67 -4.78 -7.78
N HIS A 16 20.35 -4.59 -7.85
CA HIS A 16 19.72 -3.33 -8.23
C HIS A 16 19.35 -2.43 -7.05
N ILE A 17 19.63 -2.80 -5.80
CA ILE A 17 19.20 -2.00 -4.64
C ILE A 17 19.77 -0.57 -4.65
N GLY A 18 20.97 -0.41 -5.21
CA GLY A 18 21.66 0.88 -5.33
C GLY A 18 21.02 1.85 -6.33
N LEU A 19 20.04 1.41 -7.13
CA LEU A 19 19.32 2.30 -8.05
C LEU A 19 18.28 3.19 -7.34
N TYR A 20 17.82 2.77 -6.16
CA TYR A 20 16.64 3.36 -5.55
C TYR A 20 16.96 4.58 -4.68
N THR A 21 16.18 5.64 -4.87
CA THR A 21 16.16 6.80 -3.99
C THR A 21 15.10 6.60 -2.90
N HIS A 22 15.45 6.92 -1.66
CA HIS A 22 14.49 6.90 -0.57
C HIS A 22 13.50 8.06 -0.68
N ALA A 23 12.22 7.73 -0.81
CA ALA A 23 11.16 8.74 -0.79
C ALA A 23 10.89 9.24 0.63
N PRO A 24 10.52 10.53 0.79
CA PRO A 24 9.95 10.99 2.06
C PRO A 24 8.63 10.28 2.34
N ALA A 25 8.32 10.13 3.63
CA ALA A 25 7.04 9.63 4.11
C ALA A 25 6.48 10.58 5.16
N GLU A 26 5.17 10.74 5.15
CA GLU A 26 4.47 11.48 6.20
C GLU A 26 4.65 10.74 7.54
N ARG A 27 4.58 11.47 8.64
CA ARG A 27 4.67 10.90 9.98
C ARG A 27 3.35 11.09 10.72
N SER A 28 2.99 10.09 11.52
CA SER A 28 1.87 10.21 12.45
C SER A 28 2.15 11.29 13.51
N PRO A 29 1.14 11.72 14.28
CA PRO A 29 1.33 12.57 15.45
C PRO A 29 2.30 11.98 16.49
N HIS A 30 2.51 10.66 16.48
CA HIS A 30 3.44 9.95 17.35
C HIS A 30 4.81 9.70 16.70
N GLY A 31 5.06 10.26 15.52
CA GLY A 31 6.37 10.27 14.86
C GLY A 31 6.73 9.03 14.03
N TRP A 32 5.89 7.99 13.97
CA TRP A 32 6.13 6.83 13.10
C TRP A 32 5.74 7.11 11.64
N PRO A 33 6.42 6.50 10.65
CA PRO A 33 6.14 6.75 9.24
C PRO A 33 4.80 6.15 8.80
N LEU A 34 4.07 6.89 7.97
CA LEU A 34 2.86 6.44 7.31
C LEU A 34 3.19 5.77 5.98
N CYS A 35 2.35 4.82 5.60
CA CYS A 35 2.34 4.19 4.29
C CYS A 35 2.06 5.24 3.23
N VAL A 36 3.00 5.40 2.29
CA VAL A 36 2.90 6.36 1.18
C VAL A 36 1.61 6.17 0.37
N TYR A 37 1.08 4.95 0.32
CA TYR A 37 -0.09 4.68 -0.48
C TYR A 37 -1.42 4.93 0.22
N CYS A 38 -1.52 4.71 1.54
CA CYS A 38 -2.82 4.67 2.23
C CYS A 38 -2.87 5.31 3.63
N GLY A 39 -1.76 5.88 4.12
CA GLY A 39 -1.73 6.59 5.40
C GLY A 39 -1.73 5.70 6.65
N GLN A 40 -1.83 4.37 6.51
CA GLN A 40 -1.71 3.43 7.62
C GLN A 40 -0.26 3.33 8.14
N PRO A 41 0.00 2.83 9.36
CA PRO A 41 1.37 2.58 9.83
C PRO A 41 2.19 1.78 8.82
N ALA A 42 3.37 2.30 8.47
CA ALA A 42 4.28 1.60 7.57
C ALA A 42 5.12 0.57 8.34
N ASP A 43 4.96 -0.69 7.99
CA ASP A 43 5.68 -1.85 8.54
C ASP A 43 6.49 -2.61 7.47
N ALA A 44 6.60 -2.03 6.27
CA ALA A 44 7.33 -2.57 5.13
C ALA A 44 8.00 -1.46 4.29
N LEU A 45 8.79 -1.91 3.32
CA LEU A 45 9.39 -1.09 2.27
C LEU A 45 8.89 -1.61 0.93
N ASP A 46 8.42 -0.70 0.08
CA ASP A 46 8.05 -1.02 -1.30
C ASP A 46 9.04 -0.38 -2.27
N HIS A 47 9.24 -1.06 -3.40
CA HIS A 47 10.16 -0.64 -4.45
C HIS A 47 9.36 -0.43 -5.73
N GLN A 48 9.57 0.73 -6.37
CA GLN A 48 9.07 1.01 -7.70
C GLN A 48 10.23 1.35 -8.63
N PRO A 49 10.49 0.55 -9.68
CA PRO A 49 9.85 -0.74 -9.97
C PRO A 49 10.11 -1.80 -8.86
N PRO A 50 9.37 -2.91 -8.80
CA PRO A 50 9.67 -4.03 -7.91
C PRO A 50 11.09 -4.58 -8.15
N LEU A 51 11.83 -4.91 -7.09
CA LEU A 51 13.22 -5.40 -7.19
C LEU A 51 13.34 -6.61 -8.12
N SER A 52 12.41 -7.56 -8.01
CA SER A 52 12.37 -8.79 -8.82
C SER A 52 12.14 -8.54 -10.32
N ARG A 53 11.77 -7.32 -10.72
CA ARG A 53 11.35 -6.96 -12.08
C ARG A 53 12.15 -5.81 -12.68
N VAL A 54 13.27 -5.42 -12.07
CA VAL A 54 14.10 -4.30 -12.57
C VAL A 54 14.59 -4.54 -13.99
N ASP A 55 15.07 -5.75 -14.31
CA ASP A 55 15.56 -6.06 -15.66
C ASP A 55 14.46 -5.93 -16.73
N ASP A 56 13.23 -6.35 -16.41
CA ASP A 56 12.09 -6.21 -17.31
C ASP A 56 11.72 -4.72 -17.48
N TYR A 57 11.75 -3.96 -16.38
CA TYR A 57 11.46 -2.54 -16.39
C TYR A 57 12.45 -1.75 -17.26
N GLN A 58 13.74 -2.09 -17.19
CA GLN A 58 14.79 -1.50 -18.02
C GLN A 58 14.60 -1.83 -19.51
N LYS A 59 14.34 -3.10 -19.85
CA LYS A 59 14.09 -3.54 -21.23
C LYS A 59 12.88 -2.86 -21.89
N LEU A 60 11.90 -2.44 -21.10
CA LEU A 60 10.73 -1.70 -21.57
C LEU A 60 11.03 -0.21 -21.84
N TYR A 61 12.28 0.22 -21.76
CA TYR A 61 12.73 1.61 -21.91
C TYR A 61 12.05 2.58 -20.92
N LEU A 62 11.60 2.07 -19.77
CA LEU A 62 11.09 2.89 -18.65
C LEU A 62 12.24 3.46 -17.79
N GLU A 63 13.48 3.32 -18.24
CA GLU A 63 14.72 3.77 -17.58
C GLU A 63 14.80 5.27 -17.31
N ARG A 64 13.92 6.07 -17.92
CA ARG A 64 13.87 7.53 -17.73
C ARG A 64 13.15 7.94 -16.45
N GLU A 65 12.61 7.00 -15.69
CA GLU A 65 11.82 7.26 -14.50
C GLU A 65 12.57 6.90 -13.21
N GLN A 66 12.16 7.56 -12.13
CA GLN A 66 12.84 7.50 -10.85
C GLN A 66 12.56 6.18 -10.13
N TYR A 67 13.62 5.53 -9.69
CA TYR A 67 13.56 4.34 -8.85
C TYR A 67 13.29 4.78 -7.42
N TRP A 68 12.11 4.43 -6.90
CA TRP A 68 11.65 4.87 -5.58
C TRP A 68 11.59 3.71 -4.61
N GLN A 69 12.25 3.88 -3.47
CA GLN A 69 12.04 3.05 -2.29
C GLN A 69 11.20 3.83 -1.29
N VAL A 70 10.01 3.33 -0.98
CA VAL A 70 9.00 4.05 -0.18
C VAL A 70 8.65 3.29 1.09
N LYS A 71 8.20 4.03 2.12
CA LYS A 71 7.59 3.43 3.32
C LYS A 71 6.17 2.98 2.97
N ALA A 72 5.85 1.72 3.23
CA ALA A 72 4.56 1.13 2.91
C ALA A 72 4.09 0.20 4.04
N CYS A 73 2.80 -0.11 4.06
CA CYS A 73 2.29 -1.19 4.89
C CYS A 73 2.25 -2.50 4.10
N LYS A 74 2.47 -3.64 4.76
CA LYS A 74 2.45 -4.97 4.14
C LYS A 74 1.19 -5.22 3.31
N PRO A 75 -0.03 -4.88 3.76
CA PRO A 75 -1.23 -5.10 2.95
C PRO A 75 -1.20 -4.35 1.61
N CYS A 76 -0.57 -3.16 1.56
CA CYS A 76 -0.41 -2.43 0.30
C CYS A 76 0.65 -3.07 -0.59
N CYS A 77 1.78 -3.49 -0.03
CA CYS A 77 2.82 -4.22 -0.77
C CYS A 77 2.26 -5.51 -1.38
N GLU A 78 1.55 -6.31 -0.59
CA GLU A 78 0.92 -7.57 -1.04
C GLU A 78 -0.14 -7.31 -2.10
N LEU A 79 -0.97 -6.27 -1.91
CA LEU A 79 -2.02 -5.94 -2.87
C LEU A 79 -1.44 -5.45 -4.20
N LEU A 80 -0.31 -4.75 -4.18
CA LEU A 80 0.38 -4.27 -5.38
C LEU A 80 1.21 -5.37 -6.06
N GLY A 81 1.89 -6.19 -5.26
CA GLY A 81 2.79 -7.24 -5.70
C GLY A 81 3.92 -6.72 -6.59
N ASP A 82 4.39 -7.61 -7.46
CA ASP A 82 5.45 -7.35 -8.45
C ASP A 82 4.90 -6.83 -9.79
N ASP A 83 3.72 -6.21 -9.75
CA ASP A 83 3.12 -5.62 -10.93
C ASP A 83 3.94 -4.40 -11.40
N LEU A 84 4.21 -4.34 -12.71
CA LEU A 84 5.03 -3.32 -13.33
C LEU A 84 4.16 -2.14 -13.71
N GLN A 85 4.12 -1.12 -12.86
CA GLN A 85 3.57 0.18 -13.26
C GLN A 85 4.67 1.03 -13.88
N LYS A 86 4.24 2.02 -14.67
CA LYS A 86 5.11 3.03 -15.28
C LYS A 86 5.93 3.75 -14.20
N ASP A 87 5.28 4.54 -13.35
CA ASP A 87 5.94 5.28 -12.26
C ASP A 87 5.27 5.02 -10.90
N ILE A 88 5.81 5.65 -9.85
CA ILE A 88 5.26 5.59 -8.49
C ILE A 88 3.86 6.21 -8.37
N PHE A 89 3.50 7.18 -9.22
CA PHE A 89 2.20 7.81 -9.20
C PHE A 89 1.13 6.87 -9.78
N VAL A 90 1.43 6.21 -10.90
CA VAL A 90 0.59 5.14 -11.47
C VAL A 90 0.48 3.97 -10.48
N ARG A 91 1.55 3.64 -9.74
CA ARG A 91 1.48 2.63 -8.67
C ARG A 91 0.54 3.04 -7.52
N ILE A 92 0.54 4.31 -7.12
CA ILE A 92 -0.44 4.84 -6.14
C ILE A 92 -1.87 4.70 -6.67
N GLU A 93 -2.11 5.11 -7.92
CA GLU A 93 -3.42 5.01 -8.56
C GLU A 93 -3.88 3.55 -8.67
N ALA A 94 -2.98 2.63 -9.04
CA ALA A 94 -3.26 1.21 -9.11
C ALA A 94 -3.71 0.65 -7.75
N LEU A 95 -3.07 1.05 -6.64
CA LEU A 95 -3.55 0.66 -5.31
C LEU A 95 -4.95 1.22 -5.05
N LYS A 96 -5.17 2.52 -5.28
CA LYS A 96 -6.46 3.16 -5.02
C LYS A 96 -7.58 2.49 -5.80
N TYR A 97 -7.32 2.15 -7.06
CA TYR A 97 -8.24 1.39 -7.89
C TYR A 97 -8.53 -0.01 -7.33
N ARG A 98 -7.51 -0.74 -6.85
CA ARG A 98 -7.70 -2.06 -6.21
C ARG A 98 -8.52 -1.96 -4.92
N LEU A 99 -8.29 -0.95 -4.09
CA LEU A 99 -9.08 -0.68 -2.88
C LEU A 99 -10.54 -0.32 -3.22
N GLN A 100 -10.75 0.52 -4.24
CA GLN A 100 -12.10 0.86 -4.72
C GLN A 100 -12.86 -0.37 -5.24
N ARG A 101 -12.17 -1.30 -5.93
CA ARG A 101 -12.78 -2.58 -6.34
C ARG A 101 -13.21 -3.44 -5.16
N THR A 102 -12.47 -3.39 -4.05
CA THR A 102 -12.91 -4.02 -2.79
C THR A 102 -14.19 -3.35 -2.30
N LEU A 103 -14.22 -2.02 -2.20
CA LEU A 103 -15.40 -1.28 -1.72
C LEU A 103 -16.67 -1.53 -2.53
N ARG A 104 -16.57 -1.59 -3.87
CA ARG A 104 -17.74 -1.87 -4.74
C ARG A 104 -18.44 -3.20 -4.43
N ARG A 105 -17.73 -4.17 -3.82
CA ARG A 105 -18.33 -5.44 -3.38
C ARG A 105 -19.10 -5.29 -2.06
N HIS A 106 -18.93 -4.17 -1.38
CA HIS A 106 -19.45 -3.85 -0.06
C HIS A 106 -20.45 -2.67 -0.07
N ASP A 107 -20.84 -2.18 -1.26
CA ASP A 107 -21.79 -1.06 -1.46
C ASP A 107 -23.15 -1.28 -0.77
N ALA A 108 -23.54 -2.54 -0.48
CA ALA A 108 -24.77 -2.85 0.27
C ALA A 108 -24.78 -2.32 1.73
N ALA A 109 -23.64 -1.86 2.26
CA ALA A 109 -23.50 -1.33 3.61
C ALA A 109 -23.81 0.17 3.76
N LEU A 110 -24.22 0.84 2.69
CA LEU A 110 -24.57 2.27 2.74
C LEU A 110 -25.72 2.53 3.73
N SER A 111 -25.34 3.17 4.85
CA SER A 111 -26.17 3.85 5.86
C SER A 111 -27.43 3.11 6.35
N TRP A 112 -27.27 1.93 6.92
CA TRP A 112 -28.34 1.36 7.75
C TRP A 112 -28.28 2.02 9.13
N ALA A 113 -29.40 2.53 9.64
CA ALA A 113 -29.46 2.95 11.03
C ALA A 113 -29.38 1.71 11.95
N ASP A 114 -28.92 1.90 13.19
CA ASP A 114 -28.82 0.79 14.15
C ASP A 114 -30.19 0.12 14.39
N ASP A 115 -31.27 0.92 14.36
CA ASP A 115 -32.65 0.43 14.47
C ASP A 115 -33.04 -0.44 13.27
N ASP A 116 -32.65 -0.06 12.04
CA ASP A 116 -32.91 -0.87 10.83
C ASP A 116 -32.14 -2.20 10.88
N LEU A 117 -30.90 -2.18 11.40
CA LEU A 117 -30.11 -3.39 11.61
C LEU A 117 -30.76 -4.31 12.64
N ALA A 118 -31.46 -3.75 13.64
CA ALA A 118 -32.14 -4.49 14.69
C ALA A 118 -33.32 -5.32 14.17
N GLU A 119 -33.92 -4.91 13.06
CA GLU A 119 -35.02 -5.62 12.39
C GLU A 119 -34.54 -6.76 11.46
N LEU A 120 -33.25 -6.75 11.08
CA LEU A 120 -32.69 -7.80 10.23
C LEU A 120 -32.48 -9.11 11.00
N GLY A 121 -32.78 -10.22 10.33
CA GLY A 121 -32.37 -11.56 10.78
C GLY A 121 -30.85 -11.67 10.93
N HIS A 122 -30.40 -12.52 11.86
CA HIS A 122 -29.00 -12.64 12.28
C HIS A 122 -27.99 -12.72 11.11
N SER A 123 -28.24 -13.60 10.13
CA SER A 123 -27.34 -13.82 9.00
C SER A 123 -27.18 -12.61 8.10
N LEU A 124 -28.25 -11.82 7.90
CA LEU A 124 -28.20 -10.62 7.08
C LEU A 124 -27.54 -9.47 7.84
N ARG A 125 -27.88 -9.29 9.13
CA ARG A 125 -27.24 -8.32 10.01
C ARG A 125 -25.72 -8.51 10.04
N SER A 126 -25.25 -9.74 10.24
CA SER A 126 -23.81 -10.06 10.25
C SER A 126 -23.12 -9.64 8.95
N LYS A 127 -23.73 -9.94 7.78
CA LYS A 127 -23.19 -9.55 6.48
C LYS A 127 -23.10 -8.02 6.33
N VAL A 128 -24.15 -7.30 6.73
CA VAL A 128 -24.18 -5.83 6.67
C VAL A 128 -23.11 -5.23 7.59
N SER A 129 -22.99 -5.72 8.83
CA SER A 129 -21.96 -5.24 9.79
C SER A 129 -20.54 -5.46 9.30
N VAL A 130 -20.23 -6.64 8.73
CA VAL A 130 -18.91 -6.91 8.14
C VAL A 130 -18.65 -5.95 6.97
N SER A 131 -19.64 -5.75 6.11
CA SER A 131 -19.53 -4.86 4.96
C SER A 131 -19.31 -3.41 5.39
N ALA A 132 -20.01 -2.94 6.42
CA ALA A 132 -19.82 -1.61 7.00
C ALA A 132 -18.42 -1.43 7.61
N ALA A 133 -17.91 -2.44 8.31
CA ALA A 133 -16.56 -2.42 8.87
C ALA A 133 -15.49 -2.34 7.77
N VAL A 134 -15.66 -3.08 6.67
CA VAL A 134 -14.75 -3.01 5.51
C VAL A 134 -14.77 -1.61 4.88
N VAL A 135 -15.95 -1.02 4.70
CA VAL A 135 -16.11 0.34 4.16
C VAL A 135 -15.39 1.35 5.07
N SER A 136 -15.70 1.34 6.37
CA SER A 136 -15.11 2.24 7.37
C SER A 136 -13.58 2.14 7.39
N ALA A 137 -13.02 0.94 7.28
CA ALA A 137 -11.57 0.72 7.29
C ALA A 137 -10.88 1.08 5.96
N THR A 138 -11.60 1.01 4.83
CA THR A 138 -10.99 1.12 3.49
C THR A 138 -11.18 2.51 2.88
N GLN A 139 -12.28 3.20 3.15
CA GLN A 139 -12.55 4.52 2.58
C GLN A 139 -11.46 5.56 2.93
N PRO A 140 -11.01 5.71 4.20
CA PRO A 140 -9.95 6.65 4.54
C PRO A 140 -8.62 6.34 3.82
N ARG A 141 -8.36 5.06 3.51
CA ARG A 141 -7.16 4.61 2.80
C ARG A 141 -7.15 5.06 1.34
N ILE A 142 -8.32 5.13 0.71
CA ILE A 142 -8.48 5.61 -0.67
C ILE A 142 -8.34 7.13 -0.72
N ASP A 143 -8.94 7.81 0.25
CA ASP A 143 -8.98 9.27 0.33
C ASP A 143 -7.62 9.87 0.74
N TYR A 144 -6.74 9.06 1.31
CA TYR A 144 -5.38 9.49 1.67
C TYR A 144 -4.58 10.01 0.47
N GLN A 145 -4.03 11.23 0.59
CA GLN A 145 -3.21 11.90 -0.43
C GLN A 145 -1.81 12.29 0.06
N GLY A 146 -1.46 12.02 1.32
CA GLY A 146 -0.23 12.53 1.93
C GLY A 146 1.04 12.05 1.24
N GLY A 147 1.12 10.76 0.91
CA GLY A 147 2.27 10.22 0.17
C GLY A 147 2.38 10.74 -1.27
N LEU A 148 1.25 10.91 -1.97
CA LEU A 148 1.22 11.52 -3.31
C LEU A 148 1.78 12.95 -3.27
N ARG A 149 1.35 13.75 -2.29
CA ARG A 149 1.82 15.13 -2.11
C ARG A 149 3.33 15.17 -1.90
N LEU A 150 3.86 14.38 -0.97
CA LEU A 150 5.29 14.35 -0.64
C LEU A 150 6.15 13.84 -1.81
N LEU A 151 5.69 12.84 -2.55
CA LEU A 151 6.40 12.36 -3.74
C LEU A 151 6.43 13.41 -4.85
N ARG A 152 5.34 14.15 -5.07
CA ARG A 152 5.33 15.27 -6.03
C ARG A 152 6.29 16.39 -5.63
N GLU A 153 6.40 16.68 -4.34
CA GLU A 153 7.37 17.66 -3.83
C GLU A 153 8.82 17.17 -4.02
N ALA A 154 9.08 15.89 -3.78
CA ALA A 154 10.39 15.28 -3.95
C ALA A 154 10.83 15.22 -5.43
N ALA A 155 9.93 14.79 -6.32
CA ALA A 155 10.21 14.65 -7.75
C ALA A 155 10.49 15.99 -8.47
N ARG A 156 10.11 17.13 -7.88
CA ARG A 156 10.45 18.47 -8.41
C ARG A 156 11.86 18.93 -8.07
N ARG A 157 12.52 18.29 -7.10
CA ARG A 157 13.85 18.69 -6.59
C ARG A 157 15.00 17.90 -7.24
N THR A 158 14.64 16.85 -7.95
CA THR A 158 15.49 15.89 -8.67
C THR A 158 15.49 16.22 -10.15
#